data_AF-A0A6L9Q9E2-F1
#
_entry.id   AF-A0A6L9Q9E2-F1
#
_cell.length_a   1.000
_cell.length_b   1.000
_cell.length_c   1.000
_cell.angle_alpha   90.00
_cell.angle_beta   90.00
_cell.angle_gamma   90.00
#
_symmetry.space_group_name_H-M   'P 1'
#
loop_
_entity.id
_entity.type
_entity.pdbx_description
1 polymer ?
#
loop_
_entity_poly.entity_id
_entity_poly.type
_entity_poly.pdbx_seq_one_letter_code
_entity_poly.pdbx_strand_id
1 'polypeptide(L)'
;VGALARMRRAIDTGMAAGEVGPRFGTDLATQVSTLLNEVDGGEPVDLPRRVAALRSALAGRAPGDVSPARAAGLSALLAEIPVRP
;
A
#
# COMPACT_ATOMS: atom_id res chain seq x y z
N VAL A 1 -6.48 -10.86 -1.31
CA VAL A 1 -7.22 -10.03 -0.32
C VAL A 1 -6.51 -9.87 1.02
N GLY A 2 -6.01 -10.92 1.68
CA GLY A 2 -5.33 -10.79 2.98
C GLY A 2 -4.16 -9.79 3.06
N ALA A 3 -3.26 -9.78 2.07
CA ALA A 3 -2.11 -8.86 2.05
C ALA A 3 -2.52 -7.38 1.88
N LEU A 4 -3.54 -7.08 1.07
CA LEU A 4 -4.06 -5.72 0.90
C LEU A 4 -4.72 -5.19 2.19
N ALA A 5 -5.49 -6.02 2.87
CA ALA A 5 -6.08 -5.68 4.17
C ALA A 5 -5.00 -5.44 5.24
N ARG A 6 -3.94 -6.27 5.27
CA ARG A 6 -2.78 -6.05 6.15
C ARG A 6 -2.05 -4.76 5.81
N MET A 7 -1.91 -4.45 4.52
CA MET A 7 -1.29 -3.20 4.07
C MET A 7 -2.09 -1.98 4.54
N ARG A 8 -3.42 -2.00 4.41
CA ARG A 8 -4.29 -0.93 4.93
C ARG A 8 -4.05 -0.69 6.42
N ARG A 9 -4.02 -1.77 7.21
CA ARG A 9 -3.78 -1.70 8.66
C ARG A 9 -2.37 -1.23 9.01
N ALA A 10 -1.37 -1.65 8.24
CA ALA A 10 0.02 -1.23 8.42
C ALA A 10 0.21 0.27 8.16
N ILE A 11 -0.55 0.84 7.21
CA ILE A 11 -0.58 2.28 6.93
C ILE A 11 -1.22 3.03 8.10
N ASP A 12 -2.40 2.60 8.58
CA ASP A 12 -3.06 3.23 9.74
C ASP A 12 -2.18 3.22 10.98
N THR A 13 -1.55 2.08 11.26
CA THR A 13 -0.64 1.92 12.40
C THR A 13 0.58 2.83 12.24
N GLY A 14 1.12 2.95 11.02
CA GLY A 14 2.24 3.82 10.73
C GLY A 14 1.89 5.31 10.89
N MET A 15 0.68 5.72 10.48
CA MET A 15 0.20 7.09 10.69
C MET A 15 0.00 7.39 12.17
N ALA A 16 -0.60 6.47 12.93
CA ALA A 16 -0.80 6.64 14.38
C ALA A 16 0.52 6.72 15.15
N ALA A 17 1.56 6.02 14.69
CA ALA A 17 2.90 6.07 15.27
C ALA A 17 3.76 7.24 14.77
N GLY A 18 3.27 8.06 13.83
CA GLY A 18 4.06 9.13 13.19
C GLY A 18 5.16 8.63 12.26
N GLU A 19 5.16 7.34 11.91
CA GLU A 19 6.11 6.73 10.97
C GLU A 19 5.69 6.92 9.51
N VAL A 20 4.45 7.32 9.26
CA VAL A 20 3.89 7.66 7.94
C VAL A 20 3.30 9.06 8.04
N GLY A 21 3.76 9.96 7.18
CA GLY A 21 3.23 11.31 7.05
C GLY A 21 1.74 11.29 6.70
N PRO A 22 0.89 12.14 7.30
CA PRO A 22 -0.56 12.07 7.13
C PRO A 22 -1.03 12.18 5.67
N ARG A 23 -0.36 13.04 4.88
CA ARG A 23 -0.68 13.22 3.46
C ARG A 23 -0.39 11.96 2.65
N PHE A 24 0.87 11.51 2.68
CA PHE A 24 1.30 10.30 1.98
C PHE A 24 0.49 9.07 2.42
N GLY A 25 0.27 8.93 3.73
CA GLY A 25 -0.50 7.82 4.30
C GLY A 25 -1.96 7.81 3.84
N THR A 26 -2.61 8.97 3.77
CA THR A 26 -3.99 9.07 3.29
C THR A 26 -4.11 8.72 1.80
N ASP A 27 -3.19 9.21 0.98
CA ASP A 27 -3.16 8.91 -0.46
C ASP A 27 -2.92 7.41 -0.71
N LEU A 28 -1.99 6.80 0.01
CA LEU A 28 -1.69 5.38 -0.10
C LEU A 28 -2.84 4.51 0.44
N ALA A 29 -3.44 4.89 1.58
CA ALA A 29 -4.60 4.21 2.16
C ALA A 29 -5.81 4.23 1.22
N THR A 30 -6.04 5.35 0.54
CA THR A 30 -7.11 5.49 -0.45
C THR A 30 -6.91 4.53 -1.61
N GLN A 31 -5.70 4.48 -2.19
CA GLN A 31 -5.39 3.58 -3.29
C GLN A 31 -5.56 2.10 -2.90
N VAL A 32 -5.08 1.72 -1.70
CA VAL A 32 -5.21 0.35 -1.19
C VAL A 32 -6.68 -0.01 -0.92
N SER A 33 -7.47 0.92 -0.37
CA SER A 33 -8.90 0.71 -0.09
C SER A 33 -9.71 0.55 -1.38
N THR A 34 -9.44 1.40 -2.38
CA THR A 34 -10.06 1.27 -3.71
C THR A 34 -9.74 -0.08 -4.32
N LEU A 35 -8.46 -0.48 -4.31
CA LEU A 35 -8.04 -1.77 -4.85
C LEU A 35 -8.69 -2.95 -4.10
N LEU A 36 -8.80 -2.86 -2.78
CA LEU A 36 -9.47 -3.88 -1.97
C LEU A 36 -10.95 -4.01 -2.35
N ASN A 37 -11.66 -2.89 -2.49
CA ASN A 37 -13.06 -2.87 -2.89
C ASN A 37 -13.27 -3.42 -4.30
N GLU A 38 -12.41 -3.06 -5.26
CA GLU A 38 -12.49 -3.58 -6.63
C GLU A 38 -12.28 -5.12 -6.64
N VAL A 39 -11.30 -5.62 -5.89
CA VAL A 39 -11.04 -7.07 -5.81
C VAL A 39 -12.14 -7.83 -5.07
N ASP A 40 -12.65 -7.29 -3.95
CA ASP A 40 -13.73 -7.89 -3.17
C ASP A 40 -15.07 -7.84 -3.92
N GLY A 41 -15.29 -6.79 -4.72
CA GLY A 41 -16.47 -6.64 -5.57
C GLY A 41 -16.51 -7.54 -6.81
N GLY A 42 -15.41 -8.27 -7.08
CA GLY A 42 -15.29 -9.11 -8.28
C GLY A 42 -15.09 -8.31 -9.58
N GLU A 43 -14.71 -7.03 -9.48
CA GLU A 43 -14.41 -6.21 -10.64
C GLU A 43 -13.14 -6.73 -11.34
N PRO A 44 -13.09 -6.66 -12.68
CA PRO A 44 -11.89 -6.98 -13.43
C PRO A 44 -10.81 -5.93 -13.15
N VAL A 45 -9.90 -6.26 -12.23
CA VAL A 45 -8.77 -5.42 -11.85
C VAL A 45 -7.49 -5.92 -12.49
N ASP A 46 -6.77 -5.02 -13.15
CA ASP A 46 -5.36 -5.20 -13.50
C ASP A 46 -4.48 -5.09 -12.24
N LEU A 47 -4.47 -6.18 -11.46
CA LEU A 47 -3.76 -6.27 -10.20
C LEU A 47 -2.24 -6.09 -10.36
N PRO A 48 -1.57 -6.67 -11.38
CA PRO A 48 -0.15 -6.42 -11.63
C PRO A 48 0.18 -4.94 -11.78
N ARG A 49 -0.56 -4.20 -12.60
CA ARG A 49 -0.32 -2.76 -12.81
C ARG A 49 -0.60 -1.94 -11.56
N ARG A 50 -1.67 -2.24 -10.83
CA ARG A 50 -2.02 -1.54 -9.57
C ARG A 50 -0.95 -1.75 -8.50
N VAL A 51 -0.45 -2.97 -8.33
CA VAL A 51 0.63 -3.27 -7.38
C VAL A 51 1.93 -2.60 -7.82
N ALA A 52 2.25 -2.57 -9.12
CA ALA A 52 3.42 -1.86 -9.63
C ALA A 52 3.35 -0.35 -9.33
N ALA A 53 2.17 0.27 -9.47
CA ALA A 53 1.95 1.66 -9.11
C ALA A 53 2.18 1.93 -7.61
N LEU A 54 1.66 1.06 -6.74
CA LEU A 54 1.89 1.15 -5.28
C LEU A 54 3.38 1.03 -4.91
N ARG A 55 4.09 0.09 -5.57
CA ARG A 55 5.55 -0.05 -5.40
C ARG A 55 6.30 1.21 -5.84
N SER A 56 5.91 1.78 -6.98
CA SER A 56 6.50 3.03 -7.49
C SER A 56 6.25 4.21 -6.55
N ALA A 57 5.03 4.36 -6.02
CA ALA A 57 4.69 5.41 -5.06
C ALA A 57 5.54 5.30 -3.78
N LEU A 58 5.77 4.09 -3.28
CA LEU A 58 6.60 3.87 -2.09
C LEU A 58 8.10 4.09 -2.35
N ALA A 59 8.57 3.76 -3.57
CA ALA A 59 9.94 4.02 -4.00
C ALA A 59 10.21 5.53 -4.20
N GLY A 60 9.23 6.26 -4.74
CA GLY A 60 9.28 7.70 -5.01
C GLY A 60 8.88 8.60 -3.84
N ARG A 61 8.72 8.06 -2.63
CA ARG A 61 8.37 8.83 -1.42
C ARG A 61 9.38 9.95 -1.14
N ALA A 62 8.91 11.09 -0.65
CA ALA A 62 9.78 12.17 -0.20
C ALA A 62 10.44 11.85 1.15
N PRO A 63 11.56 12.49 1.49
CA PRO A 63 12.11 12.42 2.85
C PRO A 63 11.06 12.85 3.89
N GLY A 64 10.80 12.00 4.88
CA GLY A 64 9.81 12.25 5.92
C GLY A 64 8.40 11.72 5.63
N ASP A 65 8.11 11.28 4.40
CA ASP A 65 6.80 10.68 4.08
C ASP A 65 6.58 9.34 4.78
N VAL A 66 7.62 8.50 4.84
CA VAL A 66 7.59 7.22 5.53
C VAL A 66 8.96 6.90 6.11
N SER A 67 9.01 6.42 7.35
CA SER A 67 10.23 5.93 7.97
C SER A 67 10.84 4.77 7.17
N PRO A 68 12.17 4.60 7.15
CA PRO A 68 12.81 3.53 6.37
C PRO A 68 12.29 2.12 6.75
N ALA A 69 12.13 1.85 8.04
CA ALA A 69 11.63 0.56 8.53
C ALA A 69 10.19 0.30 8.08
N ARG A 70 9.32 1.33 8.16
CA ARG A 70 7.93 1.21 7.71
C ARG A 70 7.83 1.02 6.20
N ALA A 71 8.66 1.72 5.42
CA ALA A 71 8.72 1.55 3.97
C ALA A 71 9.16 0.13 3.57
N ALA A 72 10.13 -0.46 4.29
CA ALA A 72 10.53 -1.85 4.08
C ALA A 72 9.38 -2.83 4.38
N GLY A 73 8.66 -2.63 5.49
CA GLY A 73 7.49 -3.45 5.84
C GLY A 73 6.35 -3.36 4.82
N LEU A 74 6.04 -2.16 4.33
CA LEU A 74 5.03 -1.98 3.28
C LEU A 74 5.46 -2.63 1.95
N SER A 75 6.75 -2.54 1.60
CA SER A 75 7.30 -3.22 0.42
C SER A 75 7.20 -4.74 0.51
N ALA A 76 7.45 -5.31 1.69
CA ALA A 76 7.31 -6.75 1.92
C ALA A 76 5.87 -7.22 1.75
N LEU A 77 4.90 -6.48 2.30
CA LEU A 77 3.47 -6.78 2.11
C LEU A 77 3.05 -6.72 0.63
N LEU A 78 3.58 -5.77 -0.15
CA LEU A 78 3.35 -5.70 -1.59
C LEU A 78 3.99 -6.86 -2.36
N ALA A 79 5.02 -7.52 -1.82
CA ALA A 79 5.63 -8.71 -2.42
C ALA A 79 4.80 -9.99 -2.17
N GLU A 80 4.01 -10.03 -1.10
CA GLU A 80 3.09 -11.13 -0.79
C GLU A 80 1.85 -11.16 -1.71
N ILE A 81 1.55 -10.07 -2.42
CA ILE A 81 0.40 -10.03 -3.34
C ILE A 81 0.74 -10.87 -4.58
N PRO A 82 -0.04 -11.93 -4.89
CA PRO A 82 0.25 -12.83 -5.99
C PRO A 82 -0.10 -12.16 -7.34
N VAL A 83 0.83 -11.36 -7.84
CA VAL A 83 0.81 -10.83 -9.20
C VAL A 83 1.60 -11.79 -10.08
N ARG A 84 0.90 -12.55 -10.93
CA ARG A 84 1.57 -13.35 -11.97
C ARG A 84 2.08 -12.40 -13.07
N PRO A 85 3.30 -12.59 -13.58
CA PRO A 85 3.78 -11.86 -14.75
C PRO A 85 2.96 -12.20 -16.00
#